data_AF-Q9FDX2-F1
#
_entry.id   AF-Q9FDX2-F1
#
_cell.length_a   1.000
_cell.length_b   1.000
_cell.length_c   1.000
_cell.angle_alpha   90.00
_cell.angle_beta   90.00
_cell.angle_gamma   90.00
#
_symmetry.space_group_name_H-M   'P 1'
#
loop_
_entity.id
_entity.type
_entity.pdbx_description
1 polymer ?
#
loop_
_entity_poly.entity_id
_entity_poly.type
_entity_poly.pdbx_seq_one_letter_code
_entity_poly.pdbx_strand_id
1 'polypeptide(L)' 'GLDFVLVPVQPKSKGDTVTVEFDTFLSRISIDVNNNDIKSVPWDVHDYDGQNAEVRITYNSPTKV' A
#
# COMPACT_ATOMS: atom_id res chain seq x y z
N GLY A 1 -2.74 8.96 -5.79
CA GLY A 1 -2.82 8.27 -4.50
C GLY A 1 -1.66 8.67 -3.61
N LEU A 2 -1.54 7.98 -2.49
CA LEU A 2 -0.45 8.10 -1.52
C LEU A 2 -0.07 6.68 -1.12
N ASP A 3 1.22 6.41 -0.94
CA ASP A 3 1.69 5.06 -0.64
C ASP A 3 2.56 5.02 0.62
N PHE A 4 2.43 3.97 1.41
CA PHE A 4 3.39 3.62 2.47
C PHE A 4 4.33 2.54 1.95
N VAL A 5 5.64 2.78 1.96
CA VAL A 5 6.65 1.92 1.33
C VAL A 5 7.70 1.41 2.31
N LEU A 6 8.03 0.12 2.20
CA LEU A 6 9.22 -0.50 2.78
C LEU A 6 10.23 -0.73 1.65
N VAL A 7 11.12 0.24 1.47
CA VAL A 7 12.10 0.25 0.37
C VAL A 7 13.48 -0.24 0.87
N PRO A 8 14.21 -1.07 0.10
CA PRO A 8 15.60 -1.37 0.39
C PRO A 8 16.45 -0.10 0.49
N VAL A 9 17.47 -0.11 1.35
CA VAL A 9 18.45 0.99 1.40
C VAL A 9 19.18 1.07 0.06
N GLN A 10 19.20 2.26 -0.55
CA GLN A 10 19.79 2.51 -1.87
C GLN A 10 19.18 1.65 -2.99
N PRO A 11 17.88 1.85 -3.30
CA PRO A 11 17.19 1.05 -4.29
C PRO A 11 17.79 1.30 -5.69
N LYS A 12 18.07 0.22 -6.42
CA LYS A 12 18.46 0.29 -7.84
C LYS A 12 17.26 0.20 -8.79
N SER A 13 16.16 -0.35 -8.31
CA SER A 13 14.87 -0.48 -8.98
C SER A 13 13.77 -0.60 -7.91
N LYS A 14 12.49 -0.63 -8.33
CA LYS A 14 11.36 -0.98 -7.45
C LYS A 14 11.33 -2.47 -7.03
N GLY A 15 12.32 -3.26 -7.42
CA GLY A 15 12.47 -4.63 -6.94
C GLY A 15 12.64 -4.67 -5.42
N ASP A 16 12.15 -5.74 -4.81
CA ASP A 16 12.25 -6.00 -3.36
C ASP A 16 11.62 -4.92 -2.47
N THR A 17 10.56 -4.26 -2.98
CA THR A 17 9.80 -3.23 -2.28
C THR A 17 8.39 -3.72 -1.97
N VAL A 18 7.96 -3.51 -0.72
CA VAL A 18 6.57 -3.72 -0.31
C VAL A 18 5.89 -2.38 -0.16
N THR A 19 4.70 -2.25 -0.75
CA THR A 19 3.93 -1.01 -0.77
C THR A 19 2.50 -1.28 -0.31
N VAL A 20 1.98 -0.40 0.55
CA VAL A 20 0.53 -0.27 0.77
C VAL A 20 0.08 0.97 0.01
N GLU A 21 -0.64 0.77 -1.08
CA GLU A 21 -1.06 1.82 -2.00
C GLU A 21 -2.47 2.31 -1.63
N PHE A 22 -2.66 3.62 -1.55
CA PHE A 22 -3.99 4.26 -1.48
C PHE A 22 -4.26 4.94 -2.82
N ASP A 23 -4.61 4.13 -3.82
CA ASP A 23 -4.79 4.60 -5.19
C ASP A 23 -6.17 5.25 -5.37
N THR A 24 -6.15 6.57 -5.53
CA THR A 24 -7.31 7.42 -5.76
C THR A 24 -7.82 7.36 -7.19
N PHE A 25 -6.99 7.02 -8.17
CA PHE A 25 -7.39 6.94 -9.57
C PHE A 25 -8.09 5.63 -9.86
N LEU A 26 -7.52 4.52 -9.38
CA LEU A 26 -8.13 3.19 -9.49
C LEU A 26 -9.13 2.87 -8.36
N SER A 27 -9.32 3.79 -7.40
CA SER A 27 -10.25 3.64 -6.27
C SER A 27 -10.04 2.32 -5.51
N ARG A 28 -8.78 1.98 -5.22
CA ARG A 28 -8.39 0.75 -4.52
C ARG A 28 -7.30 0.99 -3.47
N ILE A 29 -7.32 0.17 -2.43
CA ILE A 29 -6.22 0.00 -1.49
C ILE A 29 -5.58 -1.35 -1.78
N SER A 30 -4.31 -1.34 -2.18
CA SER A 30 -3.55 -2.54 -2.54
C SER A 30 -2.38 -2.77 -1.59
N ILE A 31 -2.03 -4.05 -1.41
CA ILE A 31 -0.69 -4.45 -0.96
C ILE A 31 0.03 -4.91 -2.22
N ASP A 32 0.97 -4.08 -2.68
CA ASP A 32 1.86 -4.38 -3.79
C ASP A 32 3.18 -4.95 -3.26
N VAL A 33 3.64 -6.04 -3.87
CA VAL A 33 4.95 -6.64 -3.60
C VAL A 33 5.68 -6.77 -4.92
N ASN A 34 6.74 -5.99 -5.09
CA ASN A 34 7.58 -6.00 -6.28
C ASN A 34 6.78 -5.72 -7.58
N ASN A 35 5.89 -4.71 -7.58
CA ASN A 35 4.99 -4.37 -8.70
C ASN A 35 3.94 -5.46 -9.04
N ASN A 36 3.61 -6.31 -8.06
CA ASN A 36 2.47 -7.22 -8.15
C ASN A 36 1.55 -7.02 -6.96
N ASP A 37 0.30 -6.63 -7.23
CA ASP A 37 -0.75 -6.57 -6.23
C ASP A 37 -1.08 -7.97 -5.72
N ILE A 38 -0.65 -8.30 -4.49
CA ILE A 38 -0.99 -9.59 -3.87
C ILE A 38 -2.41 -9.58 -3.31
N LYS A 39 -2.94 -8.40 -2.98
CA LYS A 39 -4.32 -8.20 -2.58
C LYS A 39 -4.73 -6.74 -2.81
N SER A 40 -5.94 -6.55 -3.33
CA SER A 40 -6.56 -5.25 -3.54
C SER A 40 -7.99 -5.28 -2.98
N VAL A 41 -8.42 -4.18 -2.37
CA VAL A 41 -9.83 -3.94 -2.01
C VAL A 41 -10.27 -2.59 -2.59
N PRO A 42 -11.51 -2.44 -3.05
CA PRO A 42 -12.02 -1.13 -3.46
C PRO A 42 -12.15 -0.20 -2.24
N TRP A 43 -11.99 1.10 -2.46
CA TRP A 43 -12.37 2.16 -1.51
C TRP A 43 -12.95 3.35 -2.29
N ASP A 44 -13.87 4.08 -1.67
CA ASP A 44 -14.36 5.34 -2.25
C ASP A 44 -13.52 6.51 -1.72
N VAL A 45 -12.93 7.26 -2.64
CA VAL A 45 -12.13 8.44 -2.31
C VAL A 45 -13.00 9.53 -1.67
N HIS A 46 -14.26 9.65 -2.08
CA HIS A 46 -15.15 10.71 -1.62
C HIS A 46 -15.49 10.58 -0.14
N ASP A 47 -15.40 9.38 0.44
CA ASP A 47 -15.62 9.16 1.87
C ASP A 47 -14.56 9.87 2.73
N TYR A 48 -13.38 10.14 2.17
CA TYR A 48 -12.22 10.70 2.88
C TYR A 48 -11.69 12.02 2.29
N ASP A 49 -12.21 12.46 1.14
CA ASP A 49 -11.72 13.64 0.44
C ASP A 49 -11.82 14.91 1.32
N GLY A 50 -10.74 15.70 1.35
CA GLY A 50 -10.62 16.90 2.17
C GLY A 50 -10.53 16.68 3.69
N GLN A 51 -10.49 15.44 4.17
CA GLN A 51 -10.46 15.10 5.59
C GLN A 51 -9.12 14.46 6.01
N ASN A 52 -8.84 14.49 7.31
CA ASN A 52 -7.77 13.68 7.88
C ASN A 52 -8.21 12.22 7.95
N ALA A 53 -7.38 11.30 7.46
CA ALA A 53 -7.63 9.86 7.52
C ALA A 53 -6.60 9.18 8.43
N GLU A 54 -7.07 8.34 9.36
CA GLU A 54 -6.21 7.53 10.22
C GLU A 54 -5.99 6.14 9.61
N VAL A 55 -4.73 5.75 9.46
CA VAL A 55 -4.34 4.46 8.86
C VAL A 55 -3.50 3.67 9.86
N ARG A 56 -3.77 2.37 9.98
CA ARG A 56 -2.97 1.43 10.78
C ARG A 56 -2.49 0.27 9.93
N ILE A 57 -1.17 0.18 9.73
CA ILE A 57 -0.51 -0.94 9.04
C ILE A 57 0.12 -1.85 10.10
N THR A 58 -0.06 -3.16 9.98
CA THR A 58 0.51 -4.13 10.93
C THR A 58 0.93 -5.39 10.20
N TYR A 59 2.13 -5.87 10.52
CA TYR A 59 2.67 -7.12 9.99
C TYR A 59 3.03 -8.05 11.16
N ASN A 60 2.50 -9.27 11.14
CA ASN A 60 2.77 -10.29 12.16
C ASN A 60 3.64 -11.40 11.55
N SER A 61 4.95 -11.34 11.82
CA SER A 61 5.93 -12.26 11.25
C SER A 61 5.68 -13.74 11.60
N PRO A 62 5.38 -14.15 12.85
CA PRO A 62 5.10 -15.56 13.18
C PRO A 62 3.98 -16.23 12.37
N THR A 63 3.02 -15.45 11.86
CA THR A 63 1.84 -15.99 11.15
C THR A 63 2.04 -16.16 9.66
N LYS A 64 3.21 -15.77 9.14
CA LYS A 64 3.56 -15.84 7.73
C LYS A 64 4.64 -16.90 7.58
N VAL A 65 4.24 -18.03 7.01
CA VAL A 65 5.05 -19.23 6.76
C VAL A 65 5.00 -19.54 5.28
#